data_AF-A0A4R0HIU4-F1
#
_entry.id   AF-A0A4R0HIU4-F1
#
_cell.length_a   1.000
_cell.length_b   1.000
_cell.length_c   1.000
_cell.angle_alpha   90.00
_cell.angle_beta   90.00
_cell.angle_gamma   90.00
#
_symmetry.space_group_name_H-M   'P 1'
#
loop_
_entity.id
_entity.type
_entity.pdbx_description
1 polymer ?
#
loop_
_entity_poly.entity_id
_entity_poly.type
_entity_poly.pdbx_seq_one_letter_code
_entity_poly.pdbx_strand_id
1 'polypeptide(L)'
;MNTELEPPRVAPLSAAERSRMRSQLMERTRPATRRPARHWVAPMVGVGAVAAVVAGTLVVTQNSPDEPGAAGGSTPLASPEAKVGVDLGAVPQGDVAKIVADCQFPGETGPAQLVWSRHVRGITKDSSTLVALALNTQRATATSAPPTATRGGRKPGSGGAPASAKLGYRFCQTRIPPSGELGAVGAVGRVEDKAWRTQATAQRGLVALGGSDSDFTNNLTTLQAWRLYRAHPDVAKVEARYVLDRKTGPWTNGVVDGGFAYVEVQANGKFRLGQPLKTEVRAFDALGRPVPVG
;
A
#
# COMPACT_ATOMS: atom_id res chain seq x y z
N MET A 1 -52.50 21.33 13.29
CA MET A 1 -52.84 20.01 13.84
C MET A 1 -51.78 19.03 13.36
N ASN A 2 -50.75 18.77 14.16
CA ASN A 2 -49.69 17.81 13.81
C ASN A 2 -49.97 16.51 14.57
N THR A 3 -50.38 15.49 13.85
CA THR A 3 -50.46 14.12 14.36
C THR A 3 -49.05 13.52 14.32
N GLU A 4 -48.36 13.55 15.46
CA GLU A 4 -47.16 12.72 15.67
C GLU A 4 -47.57 11.25 15.58
N LEU A 5 -47.21 10.60 14.48
CA LEU A 5 -47.29 9.15 14.33
C LEU A 5 -46.11 8.53 15.08
N GLU A 6 -46.32 8.19 16.35
CA GLU A 6 -45.37 7.39 17.12
C GLU A 6 -45.22 6.03 16.43
N PRO A 7 -44.00 5.63 16.00
CA PRO A 7 -43.82 4.39 15.27
C PRO A 7 -44.11 3.18 16.18
N PRO A 8 -44.74 2.13 15.64
CA PRO A 8 -45.11 0.96 16.44
C PRO A 8 -43.89 0.31 17.05
N ARG A 9 -43.95 0.05 18.36
CA ARG A 9 -42.86 -0.60 19.11
C ARG A 9 -42.74 -2.06 18.66
N VAL A 10 -41.65 -2.37 17.98
CA VAL A 10 -41.33 -3.74 17.56
C VAL A 10 -40.63 -4.46 18.72
N ALA A 11 -41.13 -5.64 19.07
CA ALA A 11 -40.52 -6.47 20.11
C ALA A 11 -39.09 -6.89 19.72
N PRO A 12 -38.13 -6.86 20.66
CA PRO A 12 -36.75 -7.24 20.37
C PRO A 12 -36.66 -8.73 20.06
N LEU A 13 -35.96 -9.07 18.97
CA LEU A 13 -35.74 -10.45 18.56
C LEU A 13 -34.92 -11.23 19.59
N SER A 14 -35.36 -12.45 19.87
CA SER A 14 -34.63 -13.38 20.73
C SER A 14 -33.25 -13.74 20.12
N ALA A 15 -32.33 -14.21 20.96
CA ALA A 15 -31.01 -14.63 20.49
C ALA A 15 -31.08 -15.80 19.49
N ALA A 16 -32.05 -16.70 19.66
CA ALA A 16 -32.27 -17.83 18.78
C ALA A 16 -32.77 -17.41 17.38
N GLU A 17 -33.67 -16.43 17.32
CA GLU A 17 -34.19 -15.89 16.05
C GLU A 17 -33.11 -15.12 15.29
N ARG A 18 -32.31 -14.32 15.99
CA ARG A 18 -31.15 -13.64 15.39
C ARG A 18 -30.14 -14.63 14.82
N SER A 19 -29.88 -15.75 15.52
CA SER A 19 -28.99 -16.81 15.03
C SER A 19 -29.54 -17.49 13.78
N ARG A 20 -30.84 -17.85 13.75
CA ARG A 20 -31.49 -18.44 12.56
C ARG A 20 -31.43 -17.51 11.34
N MET A 21 -31.75 -16.24 11.52
CA MET A 21 -31.70 -15.27 10.42
C MET A 21 -30.28 -15.13 9.87
N ARG A 22 -29.27 -15.07 10.74
CA ARG A 22 -27.87 -14.99 10.31
C ARG A 22 -27.46 -16.21 9.47
N SER A 23 -27.84 -17.42 9.90
CA SER A 23 -27.54 -18.64 9.14
C SER A 23 -28.25 -18.67 7.79
N GLN A 24 -29.52 -18.27 7.73
CA GLN A 24 -30.26 -18.19 6.45
C GLN A 24 -29.66 -17.17 5.49
N LEU A 25 -29.18 -16.03 6.01
CA LEU A 25 -28.58 -14.98 5.20
C LEU A 25 -27.23 -15.44 4.63
N MET A 26 -26.41 -16.11 5.43
CA MET A 26 -25.14 -16.69 4.98
C MET A 26 -25.35 -17.76 3.90
N GLU A 27 -26.37 -18.62 4.05
CA GLU A 27 -26.69 -19.66 3.08
C GLU A 27 -27.18 -19.07 1.74
N ARG A 28 -27.99 -18.01 1.77
CA ARG A 28 -28.45 -17.31 0.55
C ARG A 28 -27.34 -16.55 -0.16
N THR A 29 -26.36 -16.03 0.57
CA THR A 29 -25.23 -15.33 -0.02
C THR A 29 -24.11 -16.26 -0.49
N ARG A 30 -24.25 -17.58 -0.30
CA ARG A 30 -23.25 -18.55 -0.72
C ARG A 30 -23.22 -18.61 -2.26
N PRO A 31 -22.09 -18.29 -2.92
CA PRO A 31 -22.01 -18.37 -4.38
C PRO A 31 -22.22 -19.81 -4.83
N ALA A 32 -23.14 -20.02 -5.77
CA ALA A 32 -23.37 -21.33 -6.37
C ALA A 32 -22.08 -21.81 -7.05
N THR A 33 -21.49 -22.88 -6.53
CA THR A 33 -20.30 -23.53 -7.09
C THR A 33 -20.65 -24.14 -8.45
N ARG A 34 -20.36 -23.42 -9.54
CA ARG A 34 -20.35 -23.99 -10.89
C ARG A 34 -19.22 -25.02 -10.99
N ARG A 35 -19.55 -26.20 -11.53
CA ARG A 35 -18.64 -27.33 -11.78
C ARG A 35 -17.44 -26.91 -12.64
N PRO A 36 -16.26 -27.55 -12.49
CA PRO A 36 -15.05 -27.15 -13.19
C PRO A 36 -15.08 -27.57 -14.67
N ALA A 37 -14.88 -26.59 -15.56
CA ALA A 37 -14.47 -26.81 -16.94
C ALA A 37 -12.95 -27.00 -17.00
N ARG A 38 -12.52 -27.86 -17.92
CA ARG A 38 -11.27 -28.63 -17.88
C ARG A 38 -10.33 -28.17 -19.00
N HIS A 39 -9.51 -27.12 -18.87
CA HIS A 39 -8.74 -26.59 -20.02
C HIS A 39 -7.23 -26.39 -19.73
N TRP A 40 -6.45 -27.11 -20.56
CA TRP A 40 -5.10 -26.91 -21.10
C TRP A 40 -4.06 -26.02 -20.40
N VAL A 41 -2.89 -26.63 -20.16
CA VAL A 41 -1.64 -26.01 -19.71
C VAL A 41 -0.86 -25.51 -20.93
N ALA A 42 -0.47 -24.24 -20.91
CA ALA A 42 0.60 -23.68 -21.75
C ALA A 42 1.79 -23.26 -20.87
N PRO A 43 3.04 -23.30 -21.38
CA PRO A 43 4.24 -23.16 -20.57
C PRO A 43 4.50 -21.69 -20.21
N MET A 44 4.71 -21.41 -18.93
CA MET A 44 5.17 -20.11 -18.43
C MET A 44 6.69 -20.03 -18.50
N VAL A 45 7.21 -18.99 -19.16
CA VAL A 45 8.59 -18.54 -19.06
C VAL A 45 8.75 -17.82 -17.72
N GLY A 46 9.53 -18.41 -16.81
CA GLY A 46 9.80 -17.84 -15.49
C GLY A 46 10.83 -16.72 -15.55
N VAL A 47 10.41 -15.50 -15.23
CA VAL A 47 11.33 -14.42 -14.87
C VAL A 47 11.48 -14.41 -13.35
N GLY A 48 12.68 -14.72 -12.87
CA GLY A 48 12.99 -14.72 -11.44
C GLY A 48 13.02 -13.31 -10.87
N ALA A 49 12.11 -13.00 -9.94
CA ALA A 49 12.17 -11.79 -9.13
C ALA A 49 13.12 -11.99 -7.94
N VAL A 50 14.19 -11.20 -7.89
CA VAL A 50 15.07 -11.12 -6.72
C VAL A 50 14.38 -10.25 -5.67
N ALA A 51 14.06 -10.84 -4.51
CA ALA A 51 13.55 -10.09 -3.37
C ALA A 51 14.72 -9.35 -2.68
N ALA A 52 14.77 -8.03 -2.81
CA ALA A 52 15.65 -7.19 -1.99
C ALA A 52 15.05 -7.05 -0.58
N VAL A 53 15.79 -7.49 0.43
CA VAL A 53 15.48 -7.23 1.85
C VAL A 53 15.93 -5.80 2.15
N VAL A 54 14.98 -4.88 2.32
CA VAL A 54 15.26 -3.49 2.71
C VAL A 54 15.45 -3.45 4.22
N ALA A 55 16.70 -3.32 4.66
CA ALA A 55 17.04 -3.03 6.05
C ALA A 55 17.14 -1.51 6.27
N GLY A 56 16.27 -0.98 7.12
CA GLY A 56 16.45 0.25 7.91
C GLY A 56 16.54 1.58 7.16
N THR A 57 15.44 2.35 7.14
CA THR A 57 15.52 3.80 6.93
C THR A 57 15.69 4.50 8.28
N LEU A 58 16.80 5.23 8.44
CA LEU A 58 17.01 6.17 9.53
C LEU A 58 16.16 7.41 9.26
N VAL A 59 15.12 7.61 10.07
CA VAL A 59 14.36 8.87 10.14
C VAL A 59 15.22 9.85 10.93
N VAL A 60 15.74 10.88 10.26
CA VAL A 60 16.41 12.01 10.91
C VAL A 60 15.37 13.11 11.03
N THR A 61 14.86 13.34 12.23
CA THR A 61 14.10 14.53 12.59
C THR A 61 15.09 15.68 12.81
N GLN A 62 15.25 16.57 11.83
CA GLN A 62 16.02 17.81 12.04
C GLN A 62 15.11 18.89 12.62
N ASN A 63 15.37 19.27 13.87
CA ASN A 63 14.93 20.54 14.44
C ASN A 63 15.75 21.66 13.78
N SER A 64 15.08 22.66 13.19
CA SER A 64 15.74 23.84 12.62
C SER A 64 15.88 24.91 13.69
N PRO A 65 17.04 25.58 13.80
CA PRO A 65 17.13 26.94 14.31
C PRO A 65 17.19 27.95 13.15
N ASP A 66 16.47 29.06 13.33
CA ASP A 66 16.52 30.25 12.49
C ASP A 66 17.89 30.93 12.53
N GLU A 67 18.41 31.39 11.38
CA GLU A 67 18.97 32.75 11.19
C GLU A 67 19.47 32.99 9.72
N PRO A 68 19.68 34.26 9.30
CA PRO A 68 19.43 34.71 7.94
C PRO A 68 20.68 34.99 7.08
N GLY A 69 20.47 34.98 5.76
CA GLY A 69 21.17 35.85 4.81
C GLY A 69 22.36 35.26 4.04
N ALA A 70 22.18 35.09 2.73
CA ALA A 70 23.18 35.46 1.72
C ALA A 70 22.56 35.35 0.31
N ALA A 71 22.63 36.45 -0.44
CA ALA A 71 22.22 36.53 -1.83
C ALA A 71 23.20 35.76 -2.74
N GLY A 72 22.67 34.94 -3.63
CA GLY A 72 23.42 34.26 -4.68
C GLY A 72 22.46 33.79 -5.77
N GLY A 73 22.37 34.56 -6.85
CA GLY A 73 21.46 34.31 -7.97
C GLY A 73 21.68 32.94 -8.60
N SER A 74 20.63 32.12 -8.59
CA SER A 74 20.48 30.95 -9.45
C SER A 74 19.06 31.04 -10.00
N THR A 75 18.94 31.47 -11.25
CA THR A 75 17.68 31.46 -12.00
C THR A 75 17.16 30.02 -12.03
N PRO A 76 16.02 29.69 -11.41
CA PRO A 76 15.40 28.40 -11.65
C PRO A 76 14.78 28.48 -13.04
N LEU A 77 15.21 27.61 -13.95
CA LEU A 77 14.43 27.25 -15.12
C LEU A 77 13.15 26.56 -14.60
N ALA A 78 12.15 27.36 -14.24
CA ALA A 78 10.83 26.89 -13.91
C ALA A 78 10.15 26.48 -15.21
N SER A 79 10.25 25.19 -15.54
CA SER A 79 9.41 24.57 -16.56
C SER A 79 7.96 24.61 -16.07
N PRO A 80 6.99 25.02 -16.91
CA PRO A 80 5.58 25.04 -16.54
C PRO A 80 5.02 23.61 -16.64
N GLU A 81 5.38 22.74 -15.70
CA GLU A 81 4.77 21.42 -15.61
C GLU A 81 3.41 21.55 -14.93
N ALA A 82 2.37 21.38 -15.75
CA ALA A 82 0.99 21.23 -15.35
C ALA A 82 0.88 20.33 -14.11
N LYS A 83 -0.03 20.70 -13.20
CA LYS A 83 -0.49 19.87 -12.08
C LYS A 83 -1.18 18.61 -12.61
N VAL A 84 -0.43 17.72 -13.25
CA VAL A 84 -0.85 16.34 -13.49
C VAL A 84 -0.71 15.68 -12.13
N GLY A 85 -1.83 15.56 -11.43
CA GLY A 85 -1.88 14.87 -10.15
C GLY A 85 -1.24 13.49 -10.30
N VAL A 86 -0.40 13.12 -9.34
CA VAL A 86 0.13 11.75 -9.22
C VAL A 86 -1.02 10.74 -9.19
N ASP A 87 -2.15 11.15 -8.63
CA ASP A 87 -3.36 10.37 -8.47
C ASP A 87 -4.31 10.56 -9.65
N LEU A 88 -4.64 9.46 -10.32
CA LEU A 88 -5.63 9.40 -11.38
C LEU A 88 -6.99 8.93 -10.85
N GLY A 89 -7.09 8.63 -9.55
CA GLY A 89 -8.33 8.28 -8.87
C GLY A 89 -8.44 6.79 -8.52
N ALA A 90 -9.68 6.30 -8.48
CA ALA A 90 -9.95 4.89 -8.22
C ALA A 90 -9.46 4.00 -9.37
N VAL A 91 -9.11 2.75 -9.07
CA VAL A 91 -8.77 1.76 -10.10
C VAL A 91 -9.98 1.55 -11.02
N PRO A 92 -9.82 1.64 -12.36
CA PRO A 92 -10.91 1.35 -13.29
C PRO A 92 -11.49 -0.04 -13.07
N GLN A 93 -12.82 -0.18 -13.16
CA GLN A 93 -13.49 -1.45 -12.86
C GLN A 93 -12.98 -2.63 -13.70
N GLY A 94 -12.59 -2.37 -14.96
CA GLY A 94 -12.01 -3.38 -15.86
C GLY A 94 -10.64 -3.91 -15.40
N ASP A 95 -9.93 -3.15 -14.56
CA ASP A 95 -8.57 -3.47 -14.10
C ASP A 95 -8.53 -4.06 -12.68
N VAL A 96 -9.62 -4.04 -11.94
CA VAL A 96 -9.68 -4.54 -10.55
C VAL A 96 -9.29 -6.02 -10.48
N ALA A 97 -9.81 -6.85 -11.38
CA ALA A 97 -9.48 -8.28 -11.41
C ALA A 97 -7.98 -8.53 -11.67
N LYS A 98 -7.36 -7.68 -12.50
CA LYS A 98 -5.94 -7.75 -12.83
C LYS A 98 -5.08 -7.46 -11.61
N ILE A 99 -5.30 -6.34 -10.92
CA ILE A 99 -4.50 -6.02 -9.72
C ILE A 99 -4.73 -7.02 -8.58
N VAL A 100 -5.95 -7.56 -8.44
CA VAL A 100 -6.23 -8.63 -7.48
C VAL A 100 -5.44 -9.91 -7.81
N ALA A 101 -5.31 -10.25 -9.10
CA ALA A 101 -4.48 -11.37 -9.53
C ALA A 101 -2.99 -11.11 -9.30
N ASP A 102 -2.50 -9.92 -9.64
CA ASP A 102 -1.10 -9.52 -9.43
C ASP A 102 -0.74 -9.47 -7.94
N CYS A 103 -1.71 -9.20 -7.05
CA CYS A 103 -1.51 -9.28 -5.61
C CYS A 103 -1.26 -10.69 -5.07
N GLN A 104 -1.45 -11.75 -5.86
CA GLN A 104 -1.25 -13.15 -5.44
C GLN A 104 0.22 -13.56 -5.58
N PHE A 105 0.70 -14.42 -4.67
CA PHE A 105 2.09 -14.89 -4.66
C PHE A 105 2.04 -16.32 -5.17
N PRO A 106 3.01 -16.75 -5.98
CA PRO A 106 3.14 -18.16 -6.35
C PRO A 106 3.14 -19.05 -5.12
N GLY A 107 2.27 -20.07 -5.11
CA GLY A 107 2.17 -21.05 -4.02
C GLY A 107 1.32 -20.63 -2.81
N GLU A 108 0.75 -19.43 -2.78
CA GLU A 108 -0.27 -19.08 -1.77
C GLU A 108 -1.68 -19.28 -2.34
N THR A 109 -2.48 -20.11 -1.68
CA THR A 109 -3.88 -20.34 -2.05
C THR A 109 -4.79 -19.27 -1.44
N GLY A 110 -5.91 -19.01 -2.12
CA GLY A 110 -7.00 -18.16 -1.61
C GLY A 110 -7.13 -16.81 -2.34
N PRO A 111 -8.35 -16.26 -2.40
CA PRO A 111 -8.57 -14.98 -3.04
C PRO A 111 -7.92 -13.87 -2.22
N ALA A 112 -7.13 -13.03 -2.89
CA ALA A 112 -6.71 -11.75 -2.36
C ALA A 112 -7.94 -10.84 -2.28
N GLN A 113 -8.24 -10.34 -1.09
CA GLN A 113 -9.26 -9.32 -0.89
C GLN A 113 -8.61 -7.96 -0.96
N LEU A 114 -9.04 -7.13 -1.90
CA LEU A 114 -8.59 -5.75 -2.00
C LEU A 114 -9.08 -4.95 -0.78
N VAL A 115 -8.16 -4.29 -0.09
CA VAL A 115 -8.42 -3.45 1.08
C VAL A 115 -8.41 -1.98 0.70
N TRP A 116 -7.49 -1.61 -0.21
CA TRP A 116 -7.32 -0.27 -0.72
C TRP A 116 -6.67 -0.34 -2.11
N SER A 117 -6.97 0.61 -2.98
CA SER A 117 -6.32 0.71 -4.29
C SER A 117 -6.46 2.09 -4.93
N ARG A 118 -5.50 2.48 -5.76
CA ARG A 118 -5.54 3.69 -6.59
C ARG A 118 -4.95 3.45 -7.97
N HIS A 119 -5.42 4.24 -8.93
CA HIS A 119 -4.80 4.44 -10.22
C HIS A 119 -3.92 5.67 -10.13
N VAL A 120 -2.64 5.52 -10.46
CA VAL A 120 -1.65 6.59 -10.38
C VAL A 120 -0.88 6.71 -11.69
N ARG A 121 -0.23 7.86 -11.87
CA ARG A 121 0.66 8.09 -13.00
C ARG A 121 1.85 7.12 -12.96
N GLY A 122 2.28 6.65 -14.13
CA GLY A 122 3.44 5.79 -14.27
C GLY A 122 4.75 6.57 -14.36
N ILE A 123 5.85 5.82 -14.51
CA ILE A 123 7.21 6.37 -14.62
C ILE A 123 7.45 7.12 -15.94
N THR A 124 6.63 6.86 -16.96
CA THR A 124 6.63 7.58 -18.25
C THR A 124 5.31 8.31 -18.46
N LYS A 125 5.28 9.29 -19.37
CA LYS A 125 4.07 10.06 -19.68
C LYS A 125 2.91 9.21 -20.16
N ASP A 126 3.22 8.13 -20.88
CA ASP A 126 2.23 7.23 -21.48
C ASP A 126 1.97 5.99 -20.64
N SER A 127 2.55 5.90 -19.44
CA SER A 127 2.28 4.81 -18.51
C SER A 127 1.46 5.26 -17.31
N SER A 128 0.72 4.31 -16.76
CA SER A 128 0.05 4.41 -15.48
C SER A 128 0.42 3.21 -14.62
N THR A 129 0.10 3.31 -13.34
CA THR A 129 0.38 2.26 -12.38
C THR A 129 -0.85 2.09 -11.50
N LEU A 130 -1.24 0.85 -11.27
CA LEU A 130 -2.24 0.49 -10.29
C LEU A 130 -1.51 0.11 -9.02
N VAL A 131 -1.87 0.71 -7.89
CA VAL A 131 -1.34 0.36 -6.58
C VAL A 131 -2.46 -0.18 -5.71
N ALA A 132 -2.15 -1.22 -4.93
CA ALA A 132 -3.12 -1.88 -4.08
C ALA A 132 -2.51 -2.36 -2.77
N LEU A 133 -3.37 -2.46 -1.78
CA LEU A 133 -3.17 -3.23 -0.58
C LEU A 133 -4.22 -4.34 -0.56
N ALA A 134 -3.77 -5.58 -0.39
CA ALA A 134 -4.65 -6.75 -0.35
C ALA A 134 -4.37 -7.66 0.84
N LEU A 135 -5.40 -8.37 1.28
CA LEU A 135 -5.39 -9.34 2.36
C LEU A 135 -5.57 -10.76 1.80
N ASN A 136 -4.69 -11.68 2.19
CA ASN A 136 -4.94 -13.10 1.98
C ASN A 136 -5.98 -13.62 2.99
N THR A 137 -7.21 -13.84 2.50
CA THR A 137 -8.36 -14.25 3.31
C THR A 137 -8.19 -15.62 3.99
N GLN A 138 -7.44 -16.55 3.40
CA GLN A 138 -7.18 -17.86 4.01
C GLN A 138 -6.22 -17.79 5.20
N ARG A 139 -5.25 -16.87 5.17
CA ARG A 139 -4.35 -16.65 6.31
C ARG A 139 -5.01 -15.83 7.41
N ALA A 140 -5.88 -14.89 7.06
CA ALA A 140 -6.66 -14.13 8.02
C ALA A 140 -7.52 -15.05 8.90
N THR A 141 -8.21 -16.02 8.30
CA THR A 141 -9.04 -16.98 9.03
C THR A 141 -8.22 -17.96 9.88
N ALA A 142 -7.07 -18.44 9.38
CA ALA A 142 -6.17 -19.29 10.17
C ALA A 142 -5.62 -18.60 11.43
N THR A 143 -5.43 -17.27 11.39
CA THR A 143 -4.92 -16.47 12.52
C THR A 143 -5.99 -16.20 13.59
N SER A 144 -7.27 -16.29 13.21
CA SER A 144 -8.41 -16.13 14.14
C SER A 144 -8.77 -17.39 14.93
N ALA A 145 -8.17 -18.54 14.60
CA ALA A 145 -8.31 -19.74 15.41
C ALA A 145 -7.54 -19.55 16.73
N PRO A 146 -8.17 -19.77 17.90
CA PRO A 146 -7.44 -19.77 19.16
C PRO A 146 -6.30 -20.78 19.06
N PRO A 147 -5.08 -20.47 19.55
CA PRO A 147 -4.02 -21.45 19.60
C PRO A 147 -4.52 -22.61 20.45
N THR A 148 -4.88 -23.73 19.82
CA THR A 148 -5.13 -24.98 20.54
C THR A 148 -3.80 -25.35 21.16
N ALA A 149 -3.64 -25.01 22.44
CA ALA A 149 -2.48 -25.38 23.22
C ALA A 149 -2.52 -26.91 23.40
N THR A 150 -2.06 -27.64 22.38
CA THR A 150 -1.81 -29.07 22.53
C THR A 150 -0.67 -29.18 23.52
N ARG A 151 -1.02 -29.51 24.76
CA ARG A 151 -0.14 -29.76 25.89
C ARG A 151 0.59 -31.10 25.65
N GLY A 152 1.43 -31.13 24.62
CA GLY A 152 2.29 -32.26 24.25
C GLY A 152 3.75 -31.84 24.38
N GLY A 153 4.50 -32.57 25.19
CA GLY A 153 5.87 -32.23 25.62
C GLY A 153 6.80 -31.80 24.47
N ARG A 154 7.27 -30.55 24.53
CA ARG A 154 8.36 -30.08 23.68
C ARG A 154 9.68 -30.61 24.24
N LYS A 155 10.43 -31.33 23.40
CA LYS A 155 11.87 -31.58 23.60
C LYS A 155 12.59 -30.22 23.69
N PRO A 156 13.45 -30.00 24.69
CA PRO A 156 14.32 -28.83 24.72
C PRO A 156 15.37 -28.98 23.61
N GLY A 157 15.34 -28.09 22.60
CA GLY A 157 16.37 -28.08 21.56
C GLY A 157 15.99 -27.43 20.23
N SER A 158 14.71 -27.30 19.87
CA SER A 158 14.29 -26.59 18.66
C SER A 158 13.71 -25.22 18.98
N GLY A 159 14.61 -24.28 19.25
CA GLY A 159 14.30 -22.84 19.37
C GLY A 159 13.93 -22.23 18.01
N GLY A 160 12.85 -22.70 17.39
CA GLY A 160 12.16 -21.95 16.35
C GLY A 160 11.29 -20.91 17.03
N ALA A 161 11.55 -19.62 16.77
CA ALA A 161 10.65 -18.54 17.19
C ALA A 161 9.20 -18.92 16.87
N PRO A 162 8.22 -18.59 17.73
CA PRO A 162 6.82 -18.89 17.44
C PRO A 162 6.51 -18.31 16.06
N ALA A 163 6.01 -19.16 15.16
CA ALA A 163 5.51 -18.75 13.86
C ALA A 163 4.37 -17.77 14.12
N SER A 164 4.71 -16.48 14.23
CA SER A 164 3.75 -15.40 14.24
C SER A 164 2.95 -15.56 12.96
N ALA A 165 1.66 -15.83 13.14
CA ALA A 165 0.75 -16.03 12.03
C ALA A 165 0.77 -14.75 11.18
N LYS A 166 1.40 -14.86 10.00
CA LYS A 166 1.53 -13.79 9.02
C LYS A 166 0.13 -13.31 8.68
N LEU A 167 -0.20 -12.07 9.03
CA LEU A 167 -1.54 -11.47 8.90
C LEU A 167 -2.04 -11.46 7.45
N GLY A 168 -1.14 -11.65 6.48
CA GLY A 168 -1.49 -11.92 5.09
C GLY A 168 -1.67 -10.65 4.26
N TYR A 169 -1.27 -9.48 4.77
CA TYR A 169 -1.31 -8.21 4.04
C TYR A 169 -0.14 -8.08 3.06
N ARG A 170 -0.44 -7.46 1.92
CA ARG A 170 0.51 -7.26 0.83
C ARG A 170 0.23 -5.98 0.11
N PHE A 171 1.28 -5.34 -0.36
CA PHE A 171 1.16 -4.28 -1.34
C PHE A 171 1.49 -4.82 -2.73
N CYS A 172 0.87 -4.24 -3.73
CA CYS A 172 1.00 -4.66 -5.12
C CYS A 172 1.01 -3.44 -6.02
N GLN A 173 1.80 -3.51 -7.07
CA GLN A 173 1.97 -2.48 -8.06
C GLN A 173 1.94 -3.14 -9.43
N THR A 174 1.08 -2.66 -10.32
CA THR A 174 0.93 -3.17 -11.69
C THR A 174 1.09 -2.02 -12.66
N ARG A 175 2.03 -2.11 -13.61
CA ARG A 175 2.22 -1.08 -14.64
C ARG A 175 1.35 -1.32 -15.87
N ILE A 176 0.92 -0.22 -16.49
CA ILE A 176 0.11 -0.22 -17.71
C ILE A 176 0.68 0.82 -18.69
N PRO A 177 1.04 0.45 -19.93
CA PRO A 177 1.12 -0.92 -20.42
C PRO A 177 2.24 -1.70 -19.70
N PRO A 178 2.16 -3.04 -19.67
CA PRO A 178 3.28 -3.87 -19.25
C PRO A 178 4.37 -3.77 -20.33
N SER A 179 5.24 -2.76 -20.24
CA SER A 179 6.35 -2.61 -21.17
C SER A 179 7.65 -2.96 -20.46
N GLY A 180 8.47 -3.77 -21.14
CA GLY A 180 9.83 -4.03 -20.74
C GLY A 180 10.63 -2.74 -20.59
N GLU A 181 10.29 -1.67 -21.35
CA GLU A 181 10.93 -0.34 -21.28
C GLU A 181 10.84 0.33 -19.89
N LEU A 182 9.90 -0.11 -19.06
CA LEU A 182 9.65 0.41 -17.71
C LEU A 182 10.51 -0.26 -16.63
N GLY A 183 11.48 -1.12 -17.00
CA GLY A 183 12.41 -1.82 -16.10
C GLY A 183 11.81 -2.95 -15.26
N ALA A 184 10.56 -2.81 -14.81
CA ALA A 184 9.81 -3.85 -14.10
C ALA A 184 8.30 -3.73 -14.42
N VAL A 185 7.62 -4.85 -14.67
CA VAL A 185 6.16 -4.89 -14.98
C VAL A 185 5.30 -4.51 -13.76
N GLY A 186 5.89 -4.57 -12.56
CA GLY A 186 5.21 -4.34 -11.30
C GLY A 186 6.05 -4.83 -10.12
N ALA A 187 5.53 -4.67 -8.92
CA ALA A 187 6.14 -5.14 -7.69
C ALA A 187 5.08 -5.68 -6.74
N VAL A 188 5.39 -6.78 -6.05
CA VAL A 188 4.53 -7.34 -5.01
C VAL A 188 5.38 -7.56 -3.78
N GLY A 189 4.98 -6.95 -2.67
CA GLY A 189 5.70 -7.05 -1.41
C GLY A 189 4.78 -7.46 -0.27
N ARG A 190 5.35 -8.19 0.68
CA ARG A 190 4.65 -8.51 1.94
C ARG A 190 4.69 -7.27 2.83
N VAL A 191 3.55 -6.93 3.42
CA VAL A 191 3.52 -5.96 4.52
C VAL A 191 3.89 -6.73 5.79
N GLU A 192 4.89 -6.24 6.51
CA GLU A 192 5.29 -6.85 7.78
C GLU A 192 4.15 -6.76 8.81
N ASP A 193 3.91 -7.83 9.56
CA ASP A 193 2.88 -7.84 10.59
C ASP A 193 3.07 -6.73 11.62
N LYS A 194 4.33 -6.43 11.96
CA LYS A 194 4.67 -5.33 12.86
C LYS A 194 4.25 -3.98 12.26
N ALA A 195 4.59 -3.73 11.00
CA ALA A 195 4.18 -2.52 10.30
C ALA A 195 2.65 -2.41 10.23
N TRP A 196 1.97 -3.50 9.89
CA TRP A 196 0.51 -3.53 9.80
C TRP A 196 -0.19 -3.23 11.13
N ARG A 197 0.29 -3.83 12.22
CA ARG A 197 -0.27 -3.67 13.58
C ARG A 197 0.10 -2.33 14.22
N THR A 198 1.16 -1.69 13.76
CA THR A 198 1.56 -0.38 14.26
C THR A 198 0.51 0.65 13.84
N GLN A 199 -0.12 1.27 14.84
CA GLN A 199 -1.10 2.32 14.62
C GLN A 199 -0.39 3.66 14.40
N ALA A 200 -0.92 4.47 13.48
CA ALA A 200 -0.55 5.87 13.42
C ALA A 200 -1.14 6.59 14.64
N THR A 201 -0.40 7.54 15.19
CA THR A 201 -0.80 8.34 16.37
C THR A 201 -0.59 9.83 16.09
N ALA A 202 -1.06 10.71 16.98
CA ALA A 202 -0.80 12.14 16.85
C ALA A 202 0.72 12.48 16.82
N GLN A 203 1.55 11.68 17.50
CA GLN A 203 3.01 11.84 17.51
C GLN A 203 3.74 11.08 16.39
N ARG A 204 3.00 10.26 15.63
CA ARG A 204 3.49 9.49 14.48
C ARG A 204 2.35 9.38 13.46
N GLY A 205 2.14 10.45 12.72
CA GLY A 205 1.04 10.60 11.79
C GLY A 205 1.06 9.61 10.63
N LEU A 206 2.24 9.07 10.28
CA LEU A 206 2.41 8.08 9.22
C LEU A 206 3.17 6.85 9.72
N VAL A 207 2.74 5.67 9.26
CA VAL A 207 3.42 4.38 9.48
C VAL A 207 3.64 3.71 8.13
N ALA A 208 4.90 3.48 7.74
CA ALA A 208 5.22 2.86 6.46
C ALA A 208 4.73 1.41 6.40
N LEU A 209 4.01 1.07 5.32
CA LEU A 209 3.52 -0.29 5.05
C LEU A 209 4.35 -1.01 3.99
N GLY A 210 4.94 -0.26 3.06
CA GLY A 210 5.75 -0.80 1.96
C GLY A 210 5.96 0.22 0.85
N GLY A 211 6.70 -0.16 -0.18
CA GLY A 211 7.00 0.70 -1.33
C GLY A 211 8.07 0.12 -2.24
N SER A 212 8.46 0.89 -3.25
CA SER A 212 9.67 0.67 -4.04
C SER A 212 10.52 1.94 -3.96
N ASP A 213 11.80 1.77 -3.67
CA ASP A 213 12.74 2.89 -3.53
C ASP A 213 13.52 3.14 -4.82
N SER A 214 13.37 2.31 -5.87
CA SER A 214 14.29 2.33 -7.02
C SER A 214 13.71 1.63 -8.27
N ASP A 215 12.56 2.10 -8.76
CA ASP A 215 12.08 1.66 -10.07
C ASP A 215 12.72 2.51 -11.17
N PHE A 216 13.30 1.88 -12.19
CA PHE A 216 14.00 2.58 -13.27
C PHE A 216 13.36 2.32 -14.62
N THR A 217 13.42 3.30 -15.52
CA THR A 217 13.29 3.02 -16.95
C THR A 217 14.50 2.21 -17.45
N ASN A 218 14.35 1.47 -18.54
CA ASN A 218 15.43 0.63 -19.09
C ASN A 218 16.71 1.39 -19.45
N ASN A 219 16.55 2.65 -19.88
CA ASN A 219 17.67 3.51 -20.22
C ASN A 219 18.29 4.21 -18.99
N LEU A 220 17.80 3.91 -17.78
CA LEU A 220 18.22 4.51 -16.51
C LEU A 220 18.17 6.04 -16.54
N THR A 221 17.19 6.62 -17.23
CA THR A 221 17.00 8.08 -17.34
C THR A 221 15.95 8.64 -16.40
N THR A 222 15.05 7.78 -15.92
CA THR A 222 14.04 8.13 -14.92
C THR A 222 14.08 7.10 -13.81
N LEU A 223 14.05 7.61 -12.58
CA LEU A 223 13.91 6.84 -11.36
C LEU A 223 12.59 7.24 -10.71
N GLN A 224 11.74 6.27 -10.41
CA GLN A 224 10.53 6.44 -9.64
C GLN A 224 10.67 5.71 -8.31
N ALA A 225 10.30 6.38 -7.22
CA ALA A 225 10.10 5.73 -5.93
C ALA A 225 8.72 6.08 -5.42
N TRP A 226 8.12 5.14 -4.70
CA TRP A 226 6.81 5.32 -4.11
C TRP A 226 6.72 4.60 -2.78
N ARG A 227 5.84 5.10 -1.91
CA ARG A 227 5.66 4.53 -0.58
C ARG A 227 4.22 4.64 -0.11
N LEU A 228 3.73 3.56 0.48
CA LEU A 228 2.41 3.46 1.10
C LEU A 228 2.54 3.54 2.61
N TYR A 229 1.67 4.32 3.23
CA TYR A 229 1.57 4.53 4.66
C TYR A 229 0.16 4.23 5.15
N ARG A 230 0.06 3.79 6.41
CA ARG A 230 -1.14 4.01 7.22
C ARG A 230 -1.06 5.45 7.75
N ALA A 231 -2.15 6.19 7.63
CA ALA A 231 -2.24 7.59 8.04
C ALA A 231 -3.11 7.74 9.30
N HIS A 232 -2.70 8.63 10.20
CA HIS A 232 -3.54 9.09 11.31
C HIS A 232 -4.72 9.91 10.76
N PRO A 233 -5.92 9.88 11.37
CA PRO A 233 -7.08 10.63 10.89
C PRO A 233 -6.85 12.14 10.73
N ASP A 234 -5.93 12.72 11.51
CA ASP A 234 -5.62 14.15 11.43
C ASP A 234 -4.74 14.51 10.24
N VAL A 235 -4.11 13.55 9.56
CA VAL A 235 -3.31 13.82 8.36
C VAL A 235 -4.26 14.06 7.20
N ALA A 236 -4.22 15.28 6.64
CA ALA A 236 -5.03 15.67 5.48
C ALA A 236 -4.20 15.78 4.20
N LYS A 237 -2.89 15.98 4.32
CA LYS A 237 -1.98 16.15 3.18
C LYS A 237 -0.65 15.47 3.48
N VAL A 238 -0.07 14.87 2.45
CA VAL A 238 1.32 14.39 2.48
C VAL A 238 2.07 14.93 1.27
N GLU A 239 3.34 15.20 1.46
CA GLU A 239 4.26 15.54 0.38
C GLU A 239 5.53 14.73 0.51
N ALA A 240 6.17 14.45 -0.61
CA ALA A 240 7.46 13.77 -0.65
C ALA A 240 8.43 14.47 -1.60
N ARG A 241 9.72 14.26 -1.37
CA ARG A 241 10.77 14.62 -2.32
C ARG A 241 11.87 13.58 -2.27
N TYR A 242 12.60 13.44 -3.37
CA TYR A 242 13.80 12.62 -3.37
C TYR A 242 15.01 13.41 -2.87
N VAL A 243 15.97 12.67 -2.32
CA VAL A 243 17.32 13.12 -2.02
C VAL A 243 18.28 12.16 -2.71
N LEU A 244 19.05 12.69 -3.66
CA LEU A 244 19.98 11.94 -4.49
C LEU A 244 21.30 12.69 -4.53
N ASP A 245 22.41 12.03 -4.16
CA ASP A 245 23.75 12.64 -4.13
C ASP A 245 23.78 13.99 -3.38
N ARG A 246 23.06 14.05 -2.24
CA ARG A 246 22.85 15.26 -1.40
C ARG A 246 22.06 16.40 -2.07
N LYS A 247 21.57 16.22 -3.29
CA LYS A 247 20.64 17.14 -3.96
C LYS A 247 19.21 16.73 -3.65
N THR A 248 18.34 17.73 -3.47
CA THR A 248 16.92 17.50 -3.19
C THR A 248 16.08 17.81 -4.42
N GLY A 249 15.08 16.98 -4.68
CA GLY A 249 14.05 17.26 -5.67
C GLY A 249 12.97 18.23 -5.14
N PRO A 250 12.07 18.67 -6.02
CA PRO A 250 10.89 19.43 -5.59
C PRO A 250 9.97 18.56 -4.72
N TRP A 251 9.19 19.20 -3.85
CA TRP A 251 8.11 18.53 -3.14
C TRP A 251 6.97 18.20 -4.10
N THR A 252 6.55 16.94 -4.12
CA THR A 252 5.39 16.44 -4.85
C THR A 252 4.26 16.15 -3.86
N ASN A 253 3.02 16.47 -4.26
CA ASN A 253 1.85 16.11 -3.48
C ASN A 253 1.61 14.60 -3.58
N GLY A 254 1.38 13.97 -2.44
CA GLY A 254 0.82 12.63 -2.39
C GLY A 254 -0.69 12.63 -2.20
N VAL A 255 -1.23 11.48 -1.81
CA VAL A 255 -2.65 11.22 -1.62
C VAL A 255 -2.88 10.79 -0.19
N VAL A 256 -3.97 11.24 0.42
CA VAL A 256 -4.49 10.71 1.68
C VAL A 256 -5.93 10.30 1.46
N ASP A 257 -6.24 9.02 1.68
CA ASP A 257 -7.56 8.46 1.40
C ASP A 257 -7.80 7.19 2.23
N GLY A 258 -8.98 7.07 2.83
CA GLY A 258 -9.41 5.86 3.56
C GLY A 258 -8.49 5.42 4.70
N GLY A 259 -7.78 6.34 5.36
CA GLY A 259 -6.80 6.01 6.42
C GLY A 259 -5.44 5.54 5.90
N PHE A 260 -5.19 5.69 4.60
CA PHE A 260 -3.91 5.45 3.96
C PHE A 260 -3.36 6.74 3.36
N ALA A 261 -2.03 6.80 3.25
CA ALA A 261 -1.37 7.83 2.48
C ALA A 261 -0.38 7.21 1.50
N TYR A 262 -0.29 7.81 0.31
CA TYR A 262 0.59 7.37 -0.77
C TYR A 262 1.42 8.56 -1.24
N VAL A 263 2.71 8.33 -1.46
CA VAL A 263 3.60 9.33 -2.05
C VAL A 263 4.38 8.72 -3.20
N GLU A 264 4.67 9.56 -4.19
CA GLU A 264 5.46 9.23 -5.36
C GLU A 264 6.49 10.34 -5.57
N VAL A 265 7.73 9.96 -5.86
CA VAL A 265 8.79 10.87 -6.30
C VAL A 265 9.38 10.33 -7.59
N GLN A 266 9.58 11.21 -8.55
CA GLN A 266 10.32 10.92 -9.78
C GLN A 266 11.54 11.82 -9.85
N ALA A 267 12.66 11.24 -10.27
CA ALA A 267 13.87 11.97 -10.60
C ALA A 267 14.24 11.65 -12.04
N ASN A 268 14.67 12.68 -12.78
CA ASN A 268 15.17 12.53 -14.14
C ASN A 268 16.67 12.80 -14.16
N GLY A 269 17.44 11.99 -14.89
CA GLY A 269 18.89 12.06 -14.95
C GLY A 269 19.51 10.71 -15.31
N LYS A 270 20.82 10.66 -15.53
CA LYS A 270 21.50 9.37 -15.76
C LYS A 270 21.79 8.70 -14.42
N PHE A 271 21.06 7.63 -14.12
CA PHE A 271 21.22 6.87 -12.88
C PHE A 271 22.16 5.68 -13.04
N ARG A 272 22.70 5.20 -11.92
CA ARG A 272 23.45 3.94 -11.85
C ARG A 272 22.62 2.89 -11.13
N LEU A 273 22.75 1.63 -11.56
CA LEU A 273 22.15 0.50 -10.84
C LEU A 273 22.67 0.50 -9.39
N GLY A 274 21.76 0.42 -8.43
CA GLY A 274 22.08 0.45 -7.00
C GLY A 274 22.38 1.85 -6.45
N GLN A 275 22.17 2.92 -7.21
CA GLN A 275 22.29 4.28 -6.68
C GLN A 275 21.23 4.51 -5.59
N PRO A 276 21.62 4.92 -4.36
CA PRO A 276 20.68 5.07 -3.27
C PRO A 276 19.81 6.31 -3.50
N LEU A 277 18.51 6.10 -3.64
CA LEU A 277 17.52 7.16 -3.53
C LEU A 277 16.99 7.18 -2.09
N LYS A 278 17.06 8.34 -1.44
CA LYS A 278 16.33 8.58 -0.21
C LYS A 278 15.06 9.36 -0.52
N THR A 279 13.96 8.99 0.13
CA THR A 279 12.71 9.76 0.08
C THR A 279 12.51 10.47 1.41
N GLU A 280 12.32 11.78 1.37
CA GLU A 280 11.86 12.58 2.50
C GLU A 280 10.36 12.81 2.38
N VAL A 281 9.65 12.71 3.50
CA VAL A 281 8.20 12.86 3.55
C VAL A 281 7.83 13.82 4.65
N ARG A 282 6.80 14.62 4.40
CA ARG A 282 6.15 15.47 5.40
C ARG A 282 4.64 15.31 5.33
N ALA A 283 3.99 15.41 6.47
CA ALA A 283 2.55 15.30 6.61
C ALA A 283 2.01 16.60 7.22
N PHE A 284 0.78 16.94 6.86
CA PHE A 284 0.09 18.12 7.37
C PHE A 284 -1.34 17.78 7.74
N ASP A 285 -1.87 18.50 8.71
CA ASP A 285 -3.28 18.46 9.05
C ASP A 285 -4.13 19.31 8.09
N ALA A 286 -5.45 19.32 8.32
CA ALA A 286 -6.40 20.07 7.51
C ALA A 286 -6.18 21.60 7.54
N LEU A 287 -5.47 22.11 8.55
CA LEU A 287 -5.09 23.52 8.69
C LEU A 287 -3.71 23.82 8.10
N GLY A 288 -3.04 22.83 7.50
CA GLY A 288 -1.70 22.96 6.94
C GLY A 288 -0.59 22.95 7.99
N ARG A 289 -0.88 22.57 9.24
CA ARG A 289 0.14 22.46 10.29
C ARG A 289 0.89 21.14 10.15
N PRO A 290 2.21 21.11 10.39
CA PRO A 290 3.00 19.89 10.25
C PRO A 290 2.57 18.83 11.27
N VAL A 291 2.43 17.59 10.81
CA VAL A 291 2.20 16.41 11.65
C VAL A 291 3.49 15.57 11.65
N PRO A 292 3.97 15.11 12.83
CA PRO A 292 5.18 14.30 12.90
C PRO A 292 5.06 13.03 12.04
N VAL A 293 6.07 12.76 11.22
CA VAL A 293 6.26 11.47 10.52
C VAL A 293 7.27 10.65 11.31
N GLY A 294 7.07 9.33 11.44
CA GLY A 294 7.93 8.51 12.30
C GLY A 294 8.32 7.18 11.72
#